data_AF-A0A0A2RQP0-F1
#
_entry.id   AF-A0A0A2RQP0-F1
#
_cell.length_a   1.000
_cell.length_b   1.000
_cell.length_c   1.000
_cell.angle_alpha   90.00
_cell.angle_beta   90.00
_cell.angle_gamma   90.00
#
_symmetry.space_group_name_H-M   'P 1'
#
loop_
_entity.id
_entity.type
_entity.pdbx_description
1 polymer ?
#
loop_
_entity_poly.entity_id
_entity_poly.type
_entity_poly.pdbx_seq_one_letter_code
_entity_poly.pdbx_strand_id
1 'polypeptide(L)' 'MSDYAQSVADVEKAIESNSITEMNELMVSLGDSNPLPYEQRYELQQRLRQAIMDHGKIHH' A
#
# COMPACT_ATOMS: atom_id res chain seq x y z
N MET A 1 9.38 -15.68 6.72
CA MET A 1 8.19 -14.80 6.72
C MET A 1 7.38 -15.11 5.48
N SER A 2 6.05 -15.06 5.53
CA SER A 2 5.20 -15.22 4.34
C SER A 2 5.26 -13.96 3.48
N ASP A 3 5.22 -14.08 2.16
CA ASP A 3 5.21 -12.95 1.20
C ASP A 3 4.09 -11.94 1.50
N TYR A 4 2.97 -12.41 2.08
CA TYR A 4 1.87 -11.55 2.51
C TYR A 4 2.26 -10.70 3.72
N ALA A 5 2.86 -11.31 4.74
CA ALA A 5 3.27 -10.60 5.95
C ALA A 5 4.35 -9.55 5.66
N GLN A 6 5.26 -9.83 4.72
CA GLN A 6 6.22 -8.83 4.25
C GLN A 6 5.51 -7.66 3.54
N SER A 7 4.58 -7.97 2.62
CA SER A 7 3.83 -6.95 1.90
C SER A 7 2.96 -6.09 2.83
N VAL A 8 2.42 -6.66 3.92
CA VAL A 8 1.72 -5.91 4.97
C VAL A 8 2.66 -4.94 5.66
N ALA A 9 3.85 -5.39 6.09
CA ALA A 9 4.83 -4.54 6.75
C ALA A 9 5.33 -3.40 5.84
N ASP A 10 5.51 -3.68 4.54
CA ASP A 10 5.90 -2.65 3.57
C ASP A 10 4.80 -1.60 3.37
N VAL A 11 3.53 -2.02 3.33
CA VAL A 11 2.37 -1.12 3.28
C VAL A 11 2.28 -0.25 4.52
N GLU A 12 2.42 -0.85 5.71
CA GLU A 12 2.39 -0.10 6.97
C GLU A 12 3.53 0.93 7.02
N LYS A 13 4.74 0.54 6.63
CA LYS A 13 5.89 1.44 6.56
C LYS A 13 5.67 2.61 5.59
N ALA A 14 5.08 2.36 4.42
CA ALA A 14 4.79 3.42 3.44
C ALA A 14 3.69 4.38 3.93
N ILE A 15 2.75 3.89 4.73
CA ILE A 15 1.73 4.73 5.38
C ILE A 15 2.38 5.57 6.50
N GLU A 16 3.25 4.97 7.31
CA GLU A 16 3.97 5.66 8.39
C GLU A 16 4.93 6.73 7.88
N SER A 17 5.55 6.53 6.72
CA SER A 17 6.40 7.55 6.08
C SER A 17 5.61 8.76 5.59
N ASN A 18 4.28 8.65 5.54
CA ASN A 18 3.34 9.67 5.09
C ASN A 18 3.70 10.24 3.70
N SER A 19 4.35 9.42 2.86
CA SER A 19 4.80 9.80 1.52
C SER A 19 3.82 9.27 0.47
N ILE A 20 3.05 10.16 -0.16
CA ILE A 20 2.16 9.78 -1.29
C ILE A 20 2.95 9.09 -2.41
N THR A 21 4.19 9.50 -2.67
CA THR A 21 5.04 8.89 -3.68
C THR A 21 5.32 7.42 -3.35
N GLU A 22 5.76 7.12 -2.13
CA GLU A 22 6.04 5.75 -1.70
C GLU A 22 4.78 4.88 -1.73
N MET A 23 3.64 5.41 -1.27
CA MET A 23 2.36 4.71 -1.32
C MET A 23 1.92 4.38 -2.76
N ASN A 24 2.12 5.31 -3.70
CA ASN A 24 1.78 5.10 -5.11
C ASN A 24 2.71 4.08 -5.80
N GLU A 25 4.01 4.14 -5.53
CA GLU A 25 4.98 3.16 -6.05
C GLU A 25 4.65 1.74 -5.56
N LEU A 26 4.28 1.62 -4.28
CA LEU A 26 3.90 0.33 -3.71
C LEU A 26 2.56 -0.17 -4.28
N MET A 27 1.60 0.71 -4.55
CA MET A 27 0.35 0.34 -5.24
C MET A 27 0.61 -0.29 -6.62
N VAL A 28 1.55 0.28 -7.39
CA VAL A 28 1.96 -0.27 -8.70
C VAL A 28 2.66 -1.60 -8.54
N SER A 29 3.60 -1.71 -7.58
CA SER A 29 4.32 -2.96 -7.28
C SER A 29 3.37 -4.11 -6.92
N LEU A 30 2.34 -3.83 -6.10
CA LEU A 30 1.27 -4.78 -5.78
C LEU A 30 0.44 -5.19 -7.02
N GLY A 31 0.34 -4.34 -8.03
CA GLY A 31 -0.39 -4.63 -9.27
C GLY A 31 0.39 -5.50 -10.26
N ASP A 32 1.65 -5.11 -10.54
CA ASP A 32 2.39 -5.56 -11.73
C ASP A 32 3.19 -6.85 -11.54
N SER A 33 3.74 -7.11 -10.34
CA SER A 33 4.72 -8.19 -10.17
C SER A 33 4.63 -8.92 -8.84
N ASN A 34 3.52 -8.74 -8.12
CA ASN A 34 3.37 -9.34 -6.81
C ASN A 34 2.75 -10.75 -6.90
N PRO A 35 3.39 -11.79 -6.31
CA PRO A 35 2.95 -13.19 -6.38
C PRO A 35 1.71 -13.49 -5.51
N LEU A 36 1.20 -12.52 -4.76
CA LEU A 36 0.06 -12.70 -3.87
C LEU A 36 -1.25 -12.94 -4.64
N PRO A 37 -2.18 -13.71 -4.04
CA PRO A 37 -3.56 -13.82 -4.52
C PRO A 37 -4.20 -12.45 -4.75
N TYR A 38 -5.08 -12.37 -5.75
CA TYR A 38 -5.77 -11.13 -6.10
C TYR A 38 -6.45 -10.45 -4.91
N GLU A 39 -7.14 -11.20 -4.04
CA GLU A 39 -7.83 -10.64 -2.88
C GLU A 39 -6.88 -9.98 -1.89
N GLN A 40 -5.71 -10.59 -1.64
CA GLN A 40 -4.68 -10.03 -0.76
C GLN A 40 -4.06 -8.76 -1.35
N ARG A 41 -3.77 -8.76 -2.65
CA ARG A 41 -3.27 -7.56 -3.35
C ARG A 41 -4.30 -6.44 -3.31
N TYR A 42 -5.57 -6.77 -3.55
CA TYR A 42 -6.66 -5.82 -3.50
C TYR A 42 -6.83 -5.22 -2.10
N GLU A 43 -6.79 -6.03 -1.04
CA GLU A 43 -6.86 -5.55 0.34
C GLU A 43 -5.74 -4.53 0.65
N LEU A 44 -4.50 -4.89 0.32
CA LEU A 44 -3.33 -4.03 0.53
C LEU A 44 -3.43 -2.73 -0.29
N GLN A 45 -3.90 -2.81 -1.53
CA GLN A 45 -4.14 -1.64 -2.37
C GLN A 45 -5.26 -0.74 -1.82
N GLN A 46 -6.33 -1.28 -1.23
CA GLN A 46 -7.38 -0.48 -0.61
C GLN A 46 -6.86 0.28 0.62
N ARG A 47 -5.99 -0.34 1.42
CA ARG A 47 -5.34 0.35 2.56
C ARG A 47 -4.52 1.55 2.10
N LEU A 48 -3.70 1.39 1.06
CA LEU A 48 -2.91 2.49 0.48
C LEU A 48 -3.81 3.60 -0.08
N ARG A 49 -4.89 3.25 -0.80
CA ARG A 49 -5.85 4.25 -1.32
C ARG A 49 -6.50 5.06 -0.21
N GLN A 50 -6.90 4.41 0.88
CA GLN A 50 -7.49 5.08 2.05
C GLN A 50 -6.48 6.04 2.69
N ALA A 51 -5.24 5.60 2.91
CA ALA A 51 -4.18 6.43 3.47
C ALA A 51 -3.85 7.65 2.59
N ILE A 52 -3.77 7.47 1.26
CA ILE A 52 -3.58 8.57 0.31
C ILE A 52 -4.75 9.57 0.37
N MET A 53 -6.00 9.08 0.41
CA MET A 53 -7.18 9.93 0.54
C MET A 53 -7.16 10.73 1.85
N ASP A 54 -6.80 10.10 2.97
CA ASP A 54 -6.77 10.76 4.26
C ASP A 54 -5.61 11.78 4.35
N HIS A 55 -4.45 11.50 3.74
CA HIS A 55 -3.40 12.49 3.53
C HIS A 55 -3.91 13.71 2.74
N GLY A 56 -4.68 13.48 1.68
CA GLY A 56 -5.27 14.56 0.87
C GLY A 56 -6.27 15.43 1.63
N LYS A 57 -6.99 14.87 2.63
CA LYS A 57 -7.93 15.63 3.49
C LYS A 57 -7.21 16.46 4.57
N ILE A 58 -6.07 16.01 5.07
CA ILE A 58 -5.30 16.73 6.10
C ILE A 58 -4.63 17.98 5.53
N HIS A 59 -4.27 17.96 4.25
CA HIS A 59 -3.60 19.08 3.56
C HIS A 59 -4.55 20.11 2.92
N HIS A 60 -5.86 20.04 3.18
CA HIS A 60 -6.88 20.88 2.53
C HIS A 60 -7.61 21.82 3.50
#